data_AF-A0A2G2ZC83-F1
#
_entry.id   AF-A0A2G2ZC83-F1
#
_cell.length_a   1.000
_cell.length_b   1.000
_cell.length_c   1.000
_cell.angle_alpha   90.00
_cell.angle_beta   90.00
_cell.angle_gamma   90.00
#
_symmetry.space_group_name_H-M   'P 1'
#
loop_
_entity.id
_entity.type
_entity.pdbx_description
1 polymer ?
#
loop_
_entity_poly.entity_id
_entity_poly.type
_entity_poly.pdbx_seq_one_letter_code
_entity_poly.pdbx_strand_id
1 'polypeptide(L)'
;MVEYFNRKANISGHSPLGSFNVAFSFTGAKHLDATTTKTLCMDGYFIPLARLQLMNSPLVLQQSVRRAVPASWDPPALASFIENFGTHIITSVTIGGKDVIYVKQHHSSPLSAMEIKSYVHDIGNQRFSSTESLTSSSLLRYKDKSSDPSIFNSQGIYPQPTNAPFIAGNGKEDVTVIFRRRGGDDLEQSHTQWARTVRSSPDVIEMSFYPITLLLEGIKGKEHLERAISLYLEYKPQIEELRYFLEFQGPRVWAPVQTIFPGQQRKEPVCPHLQFSMMGQKLYVSQEQVSVGRKPVTGMRLNLEGSKSNRLCIYLQHLTSLPKILLPCWDTHVAIGAPKWQGPEEQDSRWFEPVKWKNFSHVSTAPIECPETFIGDDLSGVYIVTGAQLGVWDFGSRNVLYMKLLYSRLPGCTIRRSLWDHSPNDKSNKQVNCGSNNGDASSVTGENITGNKLSKFVDMTEMSKGPQDPPGHWLVTGGKLGVEKGRIVLRLKYSLLNY
;
A
#
# COMPACT_ATOMS: atom_id res chain seq x y z
N MET A 1 17.08 13.16 0.16
CA MET A 1 17.74 12.20 -0.76
C MET A 1 16.95 11.93 -2.04
N VAL A 2 15.65 11.63 -2.00
CA VAL A 2 14.83 11.45 -3.24
C VAL A 2 14.98 12.65 -4.20
N GLU A 3 14.79 13.87 -3.67
CA GLU A 3 14.93 15.10 -4.46
C GLU A 3 16.34 15.28 -5.05
N TYR A 4 17.37 14.84 -4.34
CA TYR A 4 18.74 14.88 -4.84
C TYR A 4 18.91 13.98 -6.07
N PHE A 5 18.40 12.74 -6.02
CA PHE A 5 18.41 11.82 -7.17
C PHE A 5 17.57 12.35 -8.33
N ASN A 6 16.39 12.90 -8.05
CA ASN A 6 15.49 13.43 -9.07
C ASN A 6 16.10 14.63 -9.79
N ARG A 7 16.68 15.58 -9.04
CA ARG A 7 17.39 16.74 -9.60
C ARG A 7 18.57 16.31 -10.45
N LYS A 8 19.35 15.32 -10.00
CA LYS A 8 20.48 14.78 -10.77
C LYS A 8 20.02 14.11 -12.08
N ALA A 9 18.81 13.56 -12.11
CA ALA A 9 18.20 12.95 -13.27
C ALA A 9 17.36 13.92 -14.12
N ASN A 10 17.37 15.22 -13.81
CA ASN A 10 16.57 16.27 -14.45
C ASN A 10 15.04 16.03 -14.40
N ILE A 11 14.56 15.40 -13.32
CA ILE A 11 13.14 15.16 -13.08
C ILE A 11 12.67 16.06 -11.94
N SER A 12 11.58 16.80 -12.18
CA SER A 12 10.84 17.52 -11.15
C SER A 12 9.84 16.58 -10.45
N GLY A 13 9.90 16.48 -9.13
CA GLY A 13 8.89 15.75 -8.34
C GLY A 13 9.44 15.04 -7.11
N HIS A 14 8.52 14.47 -6.31
CA HIS A 14 8.83 13.81 -5.03
C HIS A 14 8.71 12.28 -5.07
N SER A 15 8.48 11.70 -6.25
CA SER A 15 8.40 10.24 -6.43
C SER A 15 9.81 9.64 -6.54
N PRO A 16 10.12 8.57 -5.81
CA PRO A 16 11.44 7.93 -5.87
C PRO A 16 11.66 7.26 -7.22
N LEU A 17 12.81 7.53 -7.84
CA LEU A 17 13.22 6.88 -9.08
C LEU A 17 13.64 5.43 -8.82
N GLY A 18 13.58 4.61 -9.88
CA GLY A 18 14.12 3.24 -9.83
C GLY A 18 15.59 3.22 -9.41
N SER A 19 16.40 4.15 -9.91
CA SER A 19 17.81 4.28 -9.50
C SER A 19 18.00 4.61 -8.02
N PHE A 20 17.11 5.40 -7.43
CA PHE A 20 17.10 5.67 -5.99
C PHE A 20 16.72 4.41 -5.20
N ASN A 21 15.67 3.71 -5.64
CA ASN A 21 15.24 2.48 -4.97
C ASN A 21 16.34 1.41 -5.00
N VAL A 22 16.99 1.23 -6.15
CA VAL A 22 18.10 0.27 -6.30
C VAL A 22 19.33 0.67 -5.49
N ALA A 23 19.66 1.97 -5.43
CA ALA A 23 20.80 2.46 -4.66
C ALA A 23 20.71 2.09 -3.17
N PHE A 24 19.52 2.19 -2.58
CA PHE A 24 19.28 1.90 -1.16
C PHE A 24 18.61 0.53 -0.89
N SER A 25 18.48 -0.31 -1.92
CA SER A 25 17.79 -1.61 -1.86
C SER A 25 16.38 -1.50 -1.25
N PHE A 26 15.61 -0.52 -1.72
CA PHE A 26 14.21 -0.30 -1.34
C PHE A 26 13.25 -1.14 -2.17
N THR A 27 12.10 -1.44 -1.58
CA THR A 27 11.04 -2.24 -2.22
C THR A 27 10.31 -1.47 -3.32
N GLY A 28 10.32 -0.14 -3.26
CA GLY A 28 9.62 0.74 -4.18
C GLY A 28 8.28 1.25 -3.65
N ALA A 29 7.78 0.64 -2.56
CA ALA A 29 6.62 1.12 -1.82
C ALA A 29 7.03 2.28 -0.91
N LYS A 30 6.97 3.52 -1.44
CA LYS A 30 7.45 4.75 -0.80
C LYS A 30 7.05 4.87 0.67
N HIS A 31 5.78 4.60 1.00
CA HIS A 31 5.28 4.72 2.37
C HIS A 31 5.89 3.70 3.32
N LEU A 32 6.02 2.44 2.89
CA LEU A 32 6.62 1.38 3.71
C LEU A 32 8.11 1.63 3.94
N ASP A 33 8.83 1.94 2.86
CA ASP A 33 10.26 2.23 2.88
C ASP A 33 10.57 3.46 3.76
N ALA A 34 9.72 4.49 3.72
CA ALA A 34 9.85 5.68 4.57
C ALA A 34 9.60 5.38 6.05
N THR A 35 8.63 4.51 6.41
CA THR A 35 8.34 4.22 7.82
C THR A 35 9.47 3.50 8.56
N THR A 36 10.31 2.77 7.84
CA THR A 36 11.42 2.01 8.43
C THR A 36 12.75 2.77 8.41
N THR A 37 12.82 3.90 7.71
CA THR A 37 14.05 4.64 7.44
C THR A 37 14.09 5.96 8.21
N LYS A 38 15.17 6.19 8.96
CA LYS A 38 15.44 7.44 9.69
C LYS A 38 16.23 8.43 8.84
N THR A 39 17.39 8.00 8.35
CA THR A 39 18.35 8.84 7.61
C THR A 39 18.96 8.03 6.47
N LEU A 40 19.26 8.72 5.36
CA LEU A 40 19.96 8.16 4.22
C LEU A 40 21.21 8.98 3.92
N CYS A 41 22.33 8.30 3.70
CA CYS A 41 23.60 8.92 3.36
C CYS A 41 24.23 8.22 2.15
N MET A 42 25.06 8.95 1.42
CA MET A 42 25.89 8.38 0.37
C MET A 42 27.26 9.06 0.35
N ASP A 43 28.28 8.31 -0.03
CA ASP A 43 29.61 8.83 -0.32
C ASP A 43 30.23 7.98 -1.45
N GLY A 44 31.00 8.58 -2.33
CA GLY A 44 31.55 7.84 -3.47
C GLY A 44 32.18 8.67 -4.57
N TYR A 45 32.90 7.96 -5.43
CA TYR A 45 33.65 8.53 -6.54
C TYR A 45 32.94 8.27 -7.87
N PHE A 46 32.95 9.29 -8.72
CA PHE A 46 32.40 9.26 -10.08
C PHE A 46 33.51 9.67 -11.04
N ILE A 47 33.82 8.80 -12.00
CA ILE A 47 34.83 9.01 -13.05
C ILE A 47 34.06 9.10 -14.38
N PRO A 48 33.54 10.29 -14.74
CA PRO A 48 32.88 10.49 -16.02
C PRO A 48 33.94 10.52 -17.15
N LEU A 49 33.72 9.74 -18.21
CA LEU A 49 34.58 9.73 -19.40
C LEU A 49 33.93 10.46 -20.58
N ALA A 50 32.64 10.24 -20.78
CA ALA A 50 31.89 10.85 -21.86
C ALA A 50 30.46 11.15 -21.42
N ARG A 51 29.88 12.22 -21.96
CA ARG A 51 28.46 12.55 -21.79
C ARG A 51 27.82 12.69 -23.15
N LEU A 52 26.86 11.81 -23.43
CA LEU A 52 26.03 11.85 -24.62
C LEU A 52 24.73 12.57 -24.26
N GLN A 53 24.40 13.65 -24.95
CA GLN A 53 23.20 14.44 -24.69
C GLN A 53 22.48 14.74 -25.99
N LEU A 54 21.16 14.58 -25.98
CA LEU A 54 20.31 15.02 -27.08
C LEU A 54 20.33 16.54 -27.14
N MET A 55 20.88 17.09 -28.22
CA MET A 55 21.09 18.53 -28.42
C MET A 55 19.89 19.24 -29.07
N ASN A 56 18.90 18.51 -29.60
CA ASN A 56 17.90 19.08 -30.50
C ASN A 56 16.49 19.22 -29.89
N SER A 57 15.88 20.38 -30.17
CA SER A 57 14.47 20.69 -29.96
C SER A 57 13.81 21.08 -31.29
N PRO A 58 12.53 20.72 -31.54
CA PRO A 58 11.67 19.89 -30.67
C PRO A 58 11.87 18.38 -30.90
N LEU A 59 11.91 17.61 -29.80
CA LEU A 59 11.87 16.14 -29.86
C LEU A 59 10.49 15.70 -30.41
N VAL A 60 10.49 14.85 -31.43
CA VAL A 60 9.26 14.34 -32.04
C VAL A 60 9.12 12.84 -31.76
N LEU A 61 8.01 12.45 -31.17
CA LEU A 61 7.67 11.03 -30.98
C LEU A 61 7.28 10.38 -32.31
N GLN A 62 7.70 9.14 -32.49
CA GLN A 62 7.23 8.33 -33.62
C GLN A 62 5.70 8.21 -33.60
N GLN A 63 5.09 8.17 -34.78
CA GLN A 63 3.64 8.12 -34.92
C GLN A 63 3.02 6.84 -34.32
N SER A 64 3.78 5.74 -34.22
CA SER A 64 3.40 4.52 -33.52
C SER A 64 3.12 4.78 -32.03
N VAL A 65 4.01 5.50 -31.35
CA VAL A 65 3.87 5.86 -29.93
C VAL A 65 2.65 6.75 -29.72
N ARG A 66 2.47 7.76 -30.58
CA ARG A 66 1.31 8.67 -30.51
C ARG A 66 -0.02 7.94 -30.69
N ARG A 67 -0.08 6.96 -31.61
CA ARG A 67 -1.27 6.13 -31.85
C ARG A 67 -1.56 5.14 -30.74
N ALA A 68 -0.56 4.77 -29.93
CA ALA A 68 -0.75 3.84 -28.81
C ALA A 68 -1.40 4.50 -27.59
N VAL A 69 -1.53 5.83 -27.57
CA VAL A 69 -2.19 6.54 -26.46
C VAL A 69 -3.71 6.27 -26.51
N PRO A 70 -4.31 5.67 -25.47
CA PRO A 70 -5.73 5.40 -25.45
C PRO A 70 -6.55 6.68 -25.28
N ALA A 71 -7.67 6.78 -25.99
CA ALA A 71 -8.52 7.98 -25.99
C ALA A 71 -9.40 8.11 -24.72
N SER A 72 -9.50 7.06 -23.91
CA SER A 72 -10.29 7.01 -22.68
C SER A 72 -9.52 6.22 -21.60
N TRP A 73 -10.05 6.18 -20.37
CA TRP A 73 -9.49 5.32 -19.33
C TRP A 73 -9.65 3.85 -19.71
N ASP A 74 -8.57 3.27 -20.23
CA ASP A 74 -8.51 1.87 -20.64
C ASP A 74 -7.33 1.14 -19.99
N PRO A 75 -7.54 0.51 -18.82
CA PRO A 75 -6.47 -0.11 -18.03
C PRO A 75 -5.56 -1.07 -18.81
N PRO A 76 -6.05 -1.96 -19.71
CA PRO A 76 -5.19 -2.84 -20.49
C PRO A 76 -4.28 -2.06 -21.46
N ALA A 77 -4.82 -1.11 -22.22
CA ALA A 77 -4.03 -0.31 -23.15
C ALA A 77 -3.04 0.62 -22.43
N LEU A 78 -3.45 1.21 -21.30
CA LEU A 78 -2.59 2.04 -20.45
C LEU A 78 -1.42 1.25 -19.87
N ALA A 79 -1.68 0.06 -19.34
CA ALA A 79 -0.64 -0.83 -18.82
C ALA A 79 0.32 -1.25 -19.94
N SER A 80 -0.23 -1.65 -21.09
CA SER A 80 0.57 -2.01 -22.28
C SER A 80 1.42 -0.85 -22.79
N PHE A 81 0.91 0.38 -22.77
CA PHE A 81 1.70 1.56 -23.12
C PHE A 81 2.91 1.73 -22.19
N ILE A 82 2.68 1.65 -20.87
CA ILE A 82 3.74 1.82 -19.86
C ILE A 82 4.78 0.71 -19.97
N GLU A 83 4.35 -0.52 -20.22
CA GLU A 83 5.23 -1.68 -20.42
C GLU A 83 6.09 -1.53 -21.69
N ASN A 84 5.47 -1.16 -22.81
CA ASN A 84 6.14 -1.11 -24.11
C ASN A 84 7.01 0.14 -24.31
N PHE A 85 6.57 1.30 -23.82
CA PHE A 85 7.23 2.59 -24.07
C PHE A 85 7.85 3.22 -22.82
N GLY A 86 7.53 2.71 -21.63
CA GLY A 86 7.99 3.27 -20.38
C GLY A 86 7.27 4.56 -19.98
N THR A 87 7.90 5.32 -19.08
CA THR A 87 7.33 6.55 -18.49
C THR A 87 8.09 7.81 -18.89
N HIS A 88 9.38 7.67 -19.24
CA HIS A 88 10.28 8.77 -19.55
C HIS A 88 11.22 8.37 -20.69
N ILE A 89 11.71 9.37 -21.41
CA ILE A 89 12.74 9.24 -22.45
C ILE A 89 14.09 9.63 -21.86
N ILE A 90 15.15 8.92 -22.22
CA ILE A 90 16.52 9.26 -21.84
C ILE A 90 16.99 10.43 -22.71
N THR A 91 17.37 11.54 -22.10
CA THR A 91 17.87 12.76 -22.79
C THR A 91 19.37 12.95 -22.67
N SER A 92 19.99 12.41 -21.63
CA SER A 92 21.44 12.33 -21.55
C SER A 92 21.90 11.08 -20.81
N VAL A 93 23.07 10.59 -21.19
CA VAL A 93 23.74 9.44 -20.60
C VAL A 93 25.19 9.83 -20.33
N THR A 94 25.64 9.61 -19.10
CA THR A 94 27.05 9.76 -18.72
C THR A 94 27.67 8.38 -18.62
N ILE A 95 28.74 8.16 -19.38
CA ILE A 95 29.51 6.91 -19.48
C ILE A 95 30.82 7.08 -18.71
N GLY A 96 31.19 6.08 -17.92
CA GLY A 96 32.39 6.08 -17.12
C GLY A 96 32.39 4.99 -16.05
N GLY A 97 32.88 5.33 -14.85
CA GLY A 97 32.90 4.43 -13.70
C GLY A 97 32.37 5.13 -12.45
N LYS A 98 31.68 4.41 -11.57
CA LYS A 98 31.31 4.90 -10.25
C LYS A 98 31.52 3.84 -9.18
N ASP A 99 31.94 4.28 -8.02
CA ASP A 99 32.13 3.46 -6.84
C ASP A 99 31.53 4.19 -5.64
N VAL A 100 30.37 3.73 -5.16
CA VAL A 100 29.52 4.46 -4.23
C VAL A 100 29.07 3.59 -3.07
N ILE A 101 29.15 4.17 -1.88
CA ILE A 101 28.65 3.64 -0.62
C ILE A 101 27.31 4.31 -0.34
N TYR A 102 26.28 3.51 -0.09
CA TYR A 102 24.98 3.97 0.38
C TYR A 102 24.75 3.44 1.79
N VAL A 103 24.28 4.31 2.68
CA VAL A 103 24.00 3.96 4.07
C VAL A 103 22.55 4.28 4.39
N LYS A 104 21.84 3.29 4.93
CA LYS A 104 20.45 3.39 5.38
C LYS A 104 20.41 3.21 6.89
N GLN A 105 19.99 4.25 7.60
CA GLN A 105 19.74 4.19 9.04
C GLN A 105 18.28 3.85 9.29
N HIS A 106 18.01 2.82 10.09
CA HIS A 106 16.66 2.42 10.48
C HIS A 106 16.13 3.29 11.63
N HIS A 107 14.79 3.37 11.75
CA HIS A 107 14.14 4.19 12.78
C HIS A 107 14.34 3.68 14.21
N SER A 108 14.70 2.41 14.39
CA SER A 108 15.14 1.81 15.65
C SER A 108 16.52 2.30 16.10
N SER A 109 17.33 2.86 15.20
CA SER A 109 18.69 3.27 15.48
C SER A 109 18.76 4.42 16.50
N PRO A 110 19.49 4.25 17.62
CA PRO A 110 19.70 5.33 18.59
C PRO A 110 20.68 6.40 18.09
N LEU A 111 21.45 6.12 17.02
CA LEU A 111 22.51 7.00 16.53
C LEU A 111 21.97 8.35 16.03
N SER A 112 22.71 9.41 16.33
CA SER A 112 22.50 10.76 15.84
C SER A 112 22.97 10.90 14.38
N ALA A 113 22.52 11.96 13.71
CA ALA A 113 22.95 12.27 12.35
C ALA A 113 24.47 12.55 12.26
N MET A 114 25.08 13.08 13.32
CA MET A 114 26.52 13.38 13.35
C MET A 114 27.34 12.09 13.46
N GLU A 115 26.93 11.14 14.28
CA GLU A 115 27.57 9.83 14.40
C GLU A 115 27.49 9.05 13.07
N ILE A 116 26.33 9.05 12.42
CA ILE A 116 26.18 8.43 11.09
C ILE A 116 27.06 9.11 10.05
N LYS A 117 27.18 10.45 10.09
CA LYS A 117 28.06 11.18 9.18
C LYS A 117 29.53 10.80 9.39
N SER A 118 29.99 10.70 10.64
CA SER A 118 31.35 10.24 10.96
C SER A 118 31.55 8.81 10.47
N TYR A 119 30.59 7.93 10.73
CA TYR A 119 30.63 6.54 10.30
C TYR A 119 30.77 6.39 8.78
N VAL A 120 29.97 7.13 8.01
CA VAL A 120 30.06 7.13 6.54
C VAL A 120 31.43 7.62 6.08
N HIS A 121 31.96 8.68 6.71
CA HIS A 121 33.28 9.22 6.39
C HIS A 121 34.39 8.20 6.67
N ASP A 122 34.33 7.48 7.78
CA ASP A 122 35.31 6.45 8.14
C ASP A 122 35.29 5.27 7.15
N ILE A 123 34.10 4.80 6.75
CA ILE A 123 33.99 3.77 5.70
C ILE A 123 34.52 4.28 4.37
N GLY A 124 34.20 5.53 4.01
CA GLY A 124 34.70 6.18 2.80
C GLY A 124 36.23 6.22 2.77
N ASN A 125 36.85 6.68 3.86
CA ASN A 125 38.29 6.72 3.99
C ASN A 125 38.91 5.33 3.84
N GLN A 126 38.35 4.30 4.47
CA GLN A 126 38.87 2.94 4.30
C GLN A 126 38.71 2.38 2.89
N ARG A 127 37.59 2.66 2.21
CA ARG A 127 37.32 2.15 0.85
C ARG A 127 38.16 2.84 -0.20
N PHE A 128 38.37 4.14 -0.05
CA PHE A 128 38.93 5.00 -1.10
C PHE A 128 40.38 5.41 -0.85
N SER A 129 40.93 5.16 0.34
CA SER A 129 42.35 5.39 0.61
C SER A 129 43.23 4.31 -0.04
N SER A 130 44.36 4.75 -0.59
CA SER A 130 45.39 3.90 -1.17
C SER A 130 46.14 3.14 -0.07
N THR A 131 45.68 1.96 0.31
CA THR A 131 46.50 1.05 1.12
C THR A 131 47.38 0.23 0.17
N GLU A 132 48.44 0.84 -0.38
CA GLU A 132 49.49 0.11 -1.12
C GLU A 132 50.42 -0.70 -0.19
N SER A 133 50.09 -0.83 1.09
CA SER A 133 50.86 -1.65 2.03
C SER A 133 49.93 -2.36 3.01
N LEU A 134 49.63 -3.64 2.75
CA LEU A 134 49.57 -4.70 3.76
C LEU A 134 49.43 -6.05 3.01
N THR A 135 50.59 -6.66 2.88
CA THR A 135 50.89 -8.06 2.56
C THR A 135 49.85 -9.07 3.02
N SER A 136 49.52 -10.00 2.13
CA SER A 136 49.28 -11.43 2.38
C SER A 136 49.14 -11.85 3.86
N SER A 137 47.91 -11.99 4.36
CA SER A 137 47.59 -13.01 5.38
C SER A 137 46.09 -13.05 5.65
N SER A 138 45.42 -14.05 5.07
CA SER A 138 44.29 -14.83 5.62
C SER A 138 43.39 -15.34 4.49
N LEU A 139 43.94 -16.29 3.73
CA LEU A 139 43.13 -17.46 3.35
C LEU A 139 42.46 -17.95 4.64
N LEU A 140 41.13 -18.00 4.69
CA LEU A 140 40.33 -19.16 5.13
C LEU A 140 38.85 -18.82 5.37
N ARG A 141 38.01 -19.62 4.68
CA ARG A 141 36.62 -20.06 5.01
C ARG A 141 35.46 -19.21 4.50
N TYR A 142 35.12 -19.48 3.24
CA TYR A 142 33.72 -19.48 2.78
C TYR A 142 32.94 -20.55 3.57
N LYS A 143 31.81 -20.18 4.18
CA LYS A 143 30.78 -21.12 4.59
C LYS A 143 29.50 -20.74 3.84
N ASP A 144 29.19 -21.62 2.90
CA ASP A 144 28.08 -21.58 1.98
C ASP A 144 26.72 -21.46 2.71
N LYS A 145 25.89 -20.53 2.26
CA LYS A 145 24.43 -20.58 2.44
C LYS A 145 23.80 -20.12 1.14
N SER A 146 23.36 -21.12 0.39
CA SER A 146 22.63 -21.06 -0.86
C SER A 146 21.43 -20.11 -0.81
N SER A 147 21.36 -19.22 -1.79
CA SER A 147 20.11 -18.64 -2.29
C SER A 147 20.21 -18.53 -3.82
N ASP A 148 19.13 -18.92 -4.50
CA ASP A 148 19.05 -19.27 -5.92
C ASP A 148 19.65 -18.25 -6.91
N PRO A 149 20.22 -18.71 -8.04
CA PRO A 149 20.73 -17.86 -9.09
C PRO A 149 19.61 -17.54 -10.09
N SER A 150 18.90 -16.44 -9.88
CA SER A 150 18.18 -15.78 -10.98
C SER A 150 18.10 -14.28 -10.75
N ILE A 151 18.32 -13.52 -11.83
CA ILE A 151 18.45 -12.05 -11.93
C ILE A 151 19.89 -11.54 -11.79
N PHE A 152 20.76 -11.95 -12.73
CA PHE A 152 21.92 -11.15 -13.13
C PHE A 152 21.43 -9.95 -13.96
N ASN A 153 21.21 -8.81 -13.31
CA ASN A 153 21.31 -7.50 -13.93
C ASN A 153 22.61 -6.85 -13.42
N SER A 154 23.34 -6.15 -14.29
CA SER A 154 24.73 -5.66 -14.17
C SER A 154 25.03 -4.65 -13.04
N GLN A 155 24.56 -4.91 -11.81
CA GLN A 155 24.74 -4.07 -10.63
C GLN A 155 24.95 -4.94 -9.39
N GLY A 156 26.13 -5.56 -9.28
CA GLY A 156 26.49 -6.42 -8.15
C GLY A 156 26.37 -5.70 -6.79
N ILE A 157 25.82 -6.39 -5.80
CA ILE A 157 26.04 -6.05 -4.38
C ILE A 157 27.45 -6.57 -4.07
N TYR A 158 28.41 -5.67 -3.86
CA TYR A 158 29.79 -6.08 -3.57
C TYR A 158 29.94 -6.49 -2.11
N PRO A 159 30.77 -7.52 -1.82
CA PRO A 159 31.04 -7.91 -0.44
C PRO A 159 31.58 -6.71 0.34
N GLN A 160 31.13 -6.57 1.59
CA GLN A 160 31.69 -5.57 2.49
C GLN A 160 33.21 -5.77 2.56
N PRO A 161 34.03 -4.70 2.49
CA PRO A 161 35.44 -4.83 2.78
C PRO A 161 35.59 -5.41 4.20
N THR A 162 36.48 -6.39 4.37
CA THR A 162 36.68 -7.17 5.61
C THR A 162 36.94 -6.32 6.86
N ASN A 163 37.24 -5.01 6.67
CA ASN A 163 37.65 -4.07 7.71
C ASN A 163 36.66 -2.91 7.95
N ALA A 164 35.43 -2.95 7.40
CA ALA A 164 34.45 -1.88 7.62
C ALA A 164 34.32 -1.54 9.12
N PRO A 165 34.38 -0.25 9.53
CA PRO A 165 34.39 0.15 10.93
C PRO A 165 33.22 -0.50 11.66
N PHE A 166 33.56 -1.13 12.80
CA PHE A 166 32.58 -1.81 13.63
C PHE A 166 31.82 -0.71 14.40
N ILE A 167 30.51 -0.59 14.17
CA ILE A 167 29.66 0.15 15.11
C ILE A 167 29.63 -0.68 16.40
N ALA A 168 30.21 -0.17 17.48
CA ALA A 168 30.19 -0.83 18.77
C ALA A 168 28.76 -0.81 19.36
N GLY A 169 28.23 -1.98 19.74
CA GLY A 169 26.90 -2.16 20.35
C GLY A 169 25.91 -2.96 19.49
N ASN A 170 24.66 -3.13 19.97
CA ASN A 170 23.56 -3.81 19.28
C ASN A 170 23.16 -3.20 17.91
N GLY A 171 23.86 -2.16 17.43
CA GLY A 171 23.51 -1.36 16.25
C GLY A 171 23.78 -1.99 14.88
N LYS A 172 24.26 -3.24 14.80
CA LYS A 172 24.43 -3.96 13.51
C LYS A 172 23.10 -4.19 12.79
N GLU A 173 22.00 -4.28 13.53
CA GLU A 173 20.65 -4.42 12.97
C GLU A 173 20.02 -3.07 12.57
N ASP A 174 20.61 -1.95 12.99
CA ASP A 174 20.02 -0.61 12.89
C ASP A 174 20.56 0.22 11.73
N VAL A 175 21.67 -0.18 11.10
CA VAL A 175 22.29 0.52 9.97
C VAL A 175 22.69 -0.47 8.88
N THR A 176 22.18 -0.26 7.66
CA THR A 176 22.56 -1.05 6.48
C THR A 176 23.56 -0.28 5.63
N VAL A 177 24.70 -0.89 5.30
CA VAL A 177 25.71 -0.34 4.38
C VAL A 177 25.69 -1.14 3.08
N ILE A 178 25.60 -0.44 1.95
CA ILE A 178 25.42 -1.01 0.62
C ILE A 178 26.50 -0.46 -0.30
N PHE A 179 27.32 -1.33 -0.85
CA PHE A 179 28.37 -0.98 -1.81
C PHE A 179 27.89 -1.25 -3.23
N ARG A 180 27.94 -0.22 -4.08
CA ARG A 180 27.56 -0.30 -5.50
C ARG A 180 28.67 0.26 -6.37
N ARG A 181 29.17 -0.59 -7.25
CA ARG A 181 30.16 -0.24 -8.26
C ARG A 181 29.57 -0.48 -9.65
N ARG A 182 29.97 0.32 -10.63
CA ARG A 182 29.54 0.21 -12.02
C ARG A 182 30.58 0.80 -12.97
N GLY A 183 30.91 0.09 -14.04
CA GLY A 183 32.01 0.41 -14.95
C GLY A 183 33.37 0.07 -14.33
N GLY A 184 34.37 -0.20 -15.17
CA GLY A 184 35.65 -0.79 -14.77
C GLY A 184 35.59 -2.32 -14.62
N ASP A 185 36.71 -2.91 -14.21
CA ASP A 185 36.80 -4.33 -13.86
C ASP A 185 36.32 -4.55 -12.43
N ASP A 186 35.20 -5.24 -12.33
CA ASP A 186 34.51 -5.54 -11.09
C ASP A 186 35.25 -6.53 -10.17
N LEU A 187 36.27 -7.23 -10.69
CA LEU A 187 37.11 -8.14 -9.90
C LEU A 187 38.15 -7.40 -9.03
N GLU A 188 38.48 -6.16 -9.38
CA GLU A 188 39.50 -5.37 -8.67
C GLU A 188 39.00 -4.88 -7.31
N GLN A 189 39.56 -5.38 -6.21
CA GLN A 189 39.11 -4.99 -4.87
C GLN A 189 39.51 -3.55 -4.51
N SER A 190 40.72 -3.15 -4.88
CA SER A 190 41.25 -1.82 -4.60
C SER A 190 40.57 -0.77 -5.47
N HIS A 191 40.09 0.31 -4.85
CA HIS A 191 39.51 1.44 -5.57
C HIS A 191 40.49 2.05 -6.58
N THR A 192 41.77 2.16 -6.24
CA THR A 192 42.76 2.79 -7.13
C THR A 192 43.08 1.92 -8.35
N GLN A 193 43.11 0.60 -8.19
CA GLN A 193 43.30 -0.33 -9.32
C GLN A 193 42.05 -0.36 -10.20
N TRP A 194 40.87 -0.46 -9.58
CA TRP A 194 39.59 -0.35 -10.29
C TRP A 194 39.47 0.96 -11.09
N ALA A 195 39.85 2.10 -10.52
CA ALA A 195 39.76 3.39 -11.20
C ALA A 195 40.58 3.44 -12.51
N ARG A 196 41.69 2.68 -12.59
CA ARG A 196 42.52 2.58 -13.81
C ARG A 196 41.84 1.79 -14.92
N THR A 197 41.00 0.80 -14.57
CA THR A 197 40.30 -0.06 -15.53
C THR A 197 39.01 0.58 -16.08
N VAL A 198 38.54 1.68 -15.48
CA VAL A 198 37.34 2.41 -15.95
C VAL A 198 37.46 2.86 -17.40
N ARG A 199 38.66 3.27 -17.86
CA ARG A 199 38.86 3.69 -19.26
C ARG A 199 38.72 2.55 -20.26
N SER A 200 39.16 1.34 -19.90
CA SER A 200 39.08 0.18 -20.78
C SER A 200 37.71 -0.48 -20.78
N SER A 201 36.95 -0.36 -19.68
CA SER A 201 35.66 -1.03 -19.51
C SER A 201 34.57 -0.11 -18.93
N PRO A 202 34.24 1.05 -19.53
CA PRO A 202 33.27 1.98 -18.96
C PRO A 202 31.82 1.49 -19.10
N ASP A 203 30.94 1.98 -18.23
CA ASP A 203 29.49 1.71 -18.27
C ASP A 203 28.69 3.01 -17.97
N VAL A 204 27.38 2.97 -18.14
CA VAL A 204 26.47 4.07 -17.86
C VAL A 204 26.36 4.30 -16.35
N ILE A 205 26.88 5.43 -15.89
CA ILE A 205 26.90 5.78 -14.47
C ILE A 205 25.73 6.68 -14.06
N GLU A 206 25.26 7.52 -14.99
CA GLU A 206 24.18 8.50 -14.78
C GLU A 206 23.32 8.66 -16.04
N MET A 207 22.04 8.95 -15.84
CA MET A 207 21.07 9.24 -16.91
C MET A 207 20.22 10.44 -16.51
N SER A 208 19.83 11.24 -17.49
CA SER A 208 18.79 12.27 -17.34
C SER A 208 17.58 11.91 -18.20
N PHE A 209 16.41 12.31 -17.75
CA PHE A 209 15.15 11.89 -18.35
C PHE A 209 14.25 13.08 -18.70
N TYR A 210 13.29 12.83 -19.58
CA TYR A 210 12.21 13.74 -19.91
C TYR A 210 10.88 12.98 -19.95
N PRO A 211 9.83 13.44 -19.24
CA PRO A 211 8.54 12.74 -19.22
C PRO A 211 7.95 12.58 -20.61
N ILE A 212 7.57 11.34 -20.99
CA ILE A 212 7.05 11.07 -22.34
C ILE A 212 5.74 11.84 -22.61
N THR A 213 4.97 12.12 -21.55
CA THR A 213 3.67 12.80 -21.64
C THR A 213 3.80 14.26 -22.07
N LEU A 214 4.93 14.93 -21.78
CA LEU A 214 5.18 16.29 -22.25
C LEU A 214 5.35 16.35 -23.79
N LEU A 215 5.75 15.27 -24.44
CA LEU A 215 5.84 15.20 -25.91
C LEU A 215 4.52 14.78 -26.59
N LEU A 216 3.48 14.49 -25.81
CA LEU A 216 2.17 14.06 -26.28
C LEU A 216 1.14 15.21 -26.28
N GLU A 217 1.59 16.46 -26.27
CA GLU A 217 0.70 17.62 -26.35
C GLU A 217 -0.22 17.56 -27.57
N GLY A 218 -1.49 17.95 -27.36
CA GLY A 218 -2.55 17.90 -28.38
C GLY A 218 -3.16 16.52 -28.63
N ILE A 219 -2.70 15.45 -27.97
CA ILE A 219 -3.28 14.12 -28.12
C ILE A 219 -4.43 13.91 -27.14
N LYS A 220 -5.60 13.54 -27.67
CA LYS A 220 -6.77 13.18 -26.87
C LYS A 220 -6.48 11.95 -26.01
N GLY A 221 -6.82 12.01 -24.72
CA GLY A 221 -6.59 10.92 -23.76
C GLY A 221 -5.23 10.95 -23.06
N LYS A 222 -4.35 11.90 -23.39
CA LYS A 222 -3.08 12.13 -22.67
C LYS A 222 -3.27 12.20 -21.15
N GLU A 223 -4.32 12.86 -20.67
CA GLU A 223 -4.60 12.99 -19.23
C GLU A 223 -4.79 11.63 -18.53
N HIS A 224 -5.37 10.64 -19.23
CA HIS A 224 -5.52 9.28 -18.70
C HIS A 224 -4.17 8.59 -18.60
N LEU A 225 -3.31 8.75 -19.60
CA LEU A 225 -1.94 8.23 -19.58
C LEU A 225 -1.10 8.90 -18.50
N GLU A 226 -1.18 10.23 -18.34
CA GLU A 226 -0.53 10.96 -17.26
C GLU A 226 -0.96 10.43 -15.90
N ARG A 227 -2.26 10.30 -15.67
CA ARG A 227 -2.79 9.71 -14.43
C ARG A 227 -2.28 8.28 -14.21
N ALA A 228 -2.27 7.43 -15.24
CA ALA A 228 -1.79 6.06 -15.11
C ALA A 228 -0.29 5.99 -14.78
N ILE A 229 0.54 6.82 -15.43
CA ILE A 229 1.97 6.93 -15.14
C ILE A 229 2.18 7.45 -13.71
N SER A 230 1.45 8.48 -13.28
CA SER A 230 1.53 9.00 -11.91
C SER A 230 1.24 7.90 -10.88
N LEU A 231 0.16 7.14 -11.07
CA LEU A 231 -0.18 6.02 -10.19
C LEU A 231 0.89 4.92 -10.20
N TYR A 232 1.43 4.56 -11.37
CA TYR A 232 2.52 3.59 -11.47
C TYR A 232 3.80 4.07 -10.75
N LEU A 233 4.15 5.34 -10.89
CA LEU A 233 5.33 5.91 -10.24
C LEU A 233 5.17 6.06 -8.72
N GLU A 234 3.95 6.30 -8.25
CA GLU A 234 3.63 6.45 -6.83
C GLU A 234 3.56 5.10 -6.10
N TYR A 235 2.86 4.13 -6.67
CA TYR A 235 2.57 2.85 -6.00
C TYR A 235 3.48 1.70 -6.42
N LYS A 236 4.15 1.81 -7.58
CA LYS A 236 5.07 0.81 -8.12
C LYS A 236 4.53 -0.63 -8.07
N PRO A 237 3.29 -0.89 -8.57
CA PRO A 237 2.82 -2.27 -8.71
C PRO A 237 3.75 -3.05 -9.64
N GLN A 238 3.80 -4.38 -9.48
CA GLN A 238 4.44 -5.26 -10.46
C GLN A 238 3.84 -5.02 -11.84
N ILE A 239 4.66 -5.11 -12.89
CA ILE A 239 4.23 -4.71 -14.24
C ILE A 239 3.10 -5.61 -14.75
N GLU A 240 3.15 -6.89 -14.39
CA GLU A 240 2.15 -7.91 -14.68
C GLU A 240 0.81 -7.62 -13.97
N GLU A 241 0.86 -6.91 -12.85
CA GLU A 241 -0.31 -6.54 -12.04
C GLU A 241 -0.88 -5.16 -12.40
N LEU A 242 -0.16 -4.37 -13.21
CA LEU A 242 -0.49 -2.97 -13.48
C LEU A 242 -1.90 -2.82 -14.09
N ARG A 243 -2.28 -3.73 -15.00
CA ARG A 243 -3.63 -3.76 -15.58
C ARG A 243 -4.70 -3.86 -14.48
N TYR A 244 -4.61 -4.87 -13.62
CA TYR A 244 -5.60 -5.11 -12.56
C TYR A 244 -5.59 -3.97 -11.53
N PHE A 245 -4.40 -3.47 -11.21
CA PHE A 245 -4.25 -2.30 -10.35
C PHE A 245 -5.04 -1.10 -10.92
N LEU A 246 -4.85 -0.75 -12.20
CA LEU A 246 -5.50 0.39 -12.85
C LEU A 246 -7.04 0.23 -12.95
N GLU A 247 -7.55 -0.99 -13.12
CA GLU A 247 -8.99 -1.30 -13.09
C GLU A 247 -9.64 -0.91 -11.74
N PHE A 248 -8.88 -1.01 -10.65
CA PHE A 248 -9.34 -0.74 -9.28
C PHE A 248 -9.04 0.69 -8.78
N GLN A 249 -8.47 1.55 -9.64
CA GLN A 249 -8.24 2.98 -9.36
C GLN A 249 -9.41 3.88 -9.76
N GLY A 250 -10.58 3.28 -10.01
CA GLY A 250 -11.83 4.01 -10.21
C GLY A 250 -12.34 4.69 -8.92
N PRO A 251 -13.28 5.64 -9.03
CA PRO A 251 -13.85 6.31 -7.87
C PRO A 251 -14.57 5.31 -6.94
N ARG A 252 -14.26 5.40 -5.64
CA ARG A 252 -14.87 4.61 -4.58
C ARG A 252 -15.89 5.45 -3.83
N VAL A 253 -17.03 4.85 -3.51
CA VAL A 253 -18.10 5.51 -2.74
C VAL A 253 -18.58 4.58 -1.64
N TRP A 254 -19.17 5.19 -0.61
CA TRP A 254 -19.78 4.48 0.51
C TRP A 254 -21.29 4.33 0.29
N ALA A 255 -21.80 3.13 0.55
CA ALA A 255 -23.22 2.82 0.60
C ALA A 255 -23.62 2.47 2.05
N PRO A 256 -24.80 2.91 2.54
CA PRO A 256 -25.74 3.82 1.86
C PRO A 256 -25.15 5.23 1.71
N VAL A 257 -25.49 5.91 0.61
CA VAL A 257 -25.06 7.30 0.39
C VAL A 257 -25.82 8.18 1.39
N GLN A 258 -25.07 8.90 2.23
CA GLN A 258 -25.63 9.82 3.21
C GLN A 258 -26.28 11.01 2.48
N THR A 259 -27.57 10.90 2.22
CA THR A 259 -28.39 12.01 1.75
C THR A 259 -28.85 12.81 2.96
N ILE A 260 -28.01 13.76 3.39
CA ILE A 260 -28.41 14.74 4.40
C ILE A 260 -29.33 15.75 3.70
N PHE A 261 -30.61 15.42 3.56
CA PHE A 261 -31.62 16.43 3.26
C PHE A 261 -31.99 17.11 4.59
N PRO A 262 -31.75 18.43 4.75
CA PRO A 262 -32.19 19.16 5.93
C PRO A 262 -33.70 19.00 6.09
N GLY A 263 -34.14 18.41 7.22
CA GLY A 263 -35.57 18.35 7.58
C GLY A 263 -36.30 17.04 7.34
N GLN A 264 -35.70 16.03 6.69
CA GLN A 264 -36.35 14.71 6.58
C GLN A 264 -36.07 13.88 7.84
N GLN A 265 -36.92 14.02 8.87
CA GLN A 265 -36.96 13.04 9.95
C GLN A 265 -37.47 11.71 9.39
N ARG A 266 -36.56 10.78 9.07
CA ARG A 266 -36.94 9.38 8.82
C ARG A 266 -37.70 8.89 10.05
N LYS A 267 -38.94 8.41 9.87
CA LYS A 267 -39.70 7.72 10.94
C LYS A 267 -38.78 6.68 11.57
N GLU A 268 -38.54 6.79 12.88
CA GLU A 268 -37.60 5.88 13.54
C GLU A 268 -38.14 4.45 13.45
N PRO A 269 -37.45 3.54 12.74
CA PRO A 269 -37.80 2.13 12.82
C PRO A 269 -37.62 1.66 14.27
N VAL A 270 -38.42 0.70 14.71
CA VAL A 270 -38.23 0.03 16.01
C VAL A 270 -36.92 -0.76 15.91
N CYS A 271 -35.80 -0.12 16.23
CA CYS A 271 -34.50 -0.77 16.22
C CYS A 271 -34.37 -1.66 17.47
N PRO A 272 -33.92 -2.92 17.32
CA PRO A 272 -33.45 -3.68 18.47
C PRO A 272 -32.24 -2.97 19.08
N HIS A 273 -31.94 -3.26 20.33
CA HIS A 273 -30.90 -2.56 21.06
C HIS A 273 -29.98 -3.47 21.86
N LEU A 274 -28.75 -3.02 22.01
CA LEU A 274 -27.78 -3.57 22.94
C LEU A 274 -27.73 -2.68 24.18
N GLN A 275 -27.54 -3.31 25.34
CA GLN A 275 -27.37 -2.63 26.61
C GLN A 275 -26.16 -3.21 27.35
N PHE A 276 -25.27 -2.32 27.81
CA PHE A 276 -23.98 -2.72 28.39
C PHE A 276 -23.93 -2.64 29.93
N SER A 277 -25.04 -2.25 30.58
CA SER A 277 -25.23 -2.22 32.04
C SER A 277 -26.71 -2.04 32.37
N MET A 278 -27.17 -2.44 33.57
CA MET A 278 -28.60 -2.43 33.95
C MET A 278 -29.29 -1.06 33.75
N MET A 279 -28.64 0.04 34.13
CA MET A 279 -29.12 1.42 33.89
C MET A 279 -28.31 2.14 32.78
N GLY A 280 -27.73 1.38 31.86
CA GLY A 280 -26.90 1.91 30.78
C GLY A 280 -27.70 2.47 29.62
N GLN A 281 -27.05 3.36 28.84
CA GLN A 281 -27.58 3.80 27.55
C GLN A 281 -27.74 2.62 26.59
N LYS A 282 -28.81 2.67 25.78
CA LYS A 282 -29.12 1.67 24.75
C LYS A 282 -28.46 2.05 23.43
N LEU A 283 -27.77 1.09 22.83
CA LEU A 283 -27.23 1.20 21.48
C LEU A 283 -28.20 0.51 20.53
N TYR A 284 -28.95 1.29 19.76
CA TYR A 284 -29.88 0.79 18.77
C TYR A 284 -29.13 0.25 17.55
N VAL A 285 -29.60 -0.83 16.95
CA VAL A 285 -28.97 -1.45 15.78
C VAL A 285 -29.90 -1.29 14.58
N SER A 286 -29.38 -0.68 13.51
CA SER A 286 -30.10 -0.60 12.24
C SER A 286 -30.11 -1.96 11.55
N GLN A 287 -31.31 -2.46 11.23
CA GLN A 287 -31.51 -3.69 10.47
C GLN A 287 -31.66 -3.44 8.95
N GLU A 288 -31.33 -2.23 8.48
CA GLU A 288 -31.37 -1.89 7.06
C GLU A 288 -30.39 -2.78 6.27
N GLN A 289 -30.89 -3.38 5.19
CA GLN A 289 -30.06 -4.18 4.29
C GLN A 289 -29.32 -3.26 3.34
N VAL A 290 -27.99 -3.26 3.41
CA VAL A 290 -27.14 -2.49 2.49
C VAL A 290 -26.68 -3.43 1.38
N SER A 291 -27.07 -3.13 0.13
CA SER A 291 -26.63 -3.88 -1.05
C SER A 291 -26.16 -2.93 -2.15
N VAL A 292 -25.04 -3.25 -2.79
CA VAL A 292 -24.43 -2.45 -3.87
C VAL A 292 -24.65 -3.06 -5.25
N GLY A 293 -25.41 -4.15 -5.34
CA GLY A 293 -25.67 -4.87 -6.59
C GLY A 293 -24.40 -5.50 -7.18
N ARG A 294 -24.28 -5.48 -8.52
CA ARG A 294 -23.11 -6.00 -9.25
C ARG A 294 -21.94 -5.01 -9.22
N LYS A 295 -21.50 -4.66 -8.02
CA LYS A 295 -20.36 -3.76 -7.79
C LYS A 295 -19.42 -4.40 -6.77
N PRO A 296 -18.11 -4.43 -7.05
CA PRO A 296 -17.15 -5.02 -6.15
C PRO A 296 -17.01 -4.19 -4.87
N VAL A 297 -17.15 -4.84 -3.71
CA VAL A 297 -16.90 -4.22 -2.41
C VAL A 297 -15.41 -4.32 -2.09
N THR A 298 -14.81 -3.18 -1.74
CA THR A 298 -13.37 -3.03 -1.41
C THR A 298 -13.11 -2.71 0.06
N GLY A 299 -14.17 -2.51 0.84
CA GLY A 299 -14.07 -2.22 2.27
C GLY A 299 -15.42 -2.10 2.96
N MET A 300 -15.42 -2.04 4.28
CA MET A 300 -16.60 -1.87 5.13
C MET A 300 -16.24 -1.07 6.39
N ARG A 301 -17.23 -0.43 7.02
CA ARG A 301 -17.06 0.23 8.32
C ARG A 301 -18.33 0.18 9.14
N LEU A 302 -18.18 0.27 10.45
CA LEU A 302 -19.28 0.53 11.37
C LEU A 302 -19.38 2.03 11.63
N ASN A 303 -20.59 2.57 11.75
CA ASN A 303 -20.80 3.98 12.04
C ASN A 303 -21.93 4.17 13.06
N LEU A 304 -21.87 5.27 13.81
CA LEU A 304 -22.90 5.67 14.76
C LEU A 304 -23.69 6.86 14.22
N GLU A 305 -24.98 6.67 13.96
CA GLU A 305 -25.90 7.67 13.44
C GLU A 305 -26.89 8.19 14.49
N GLY A 306 -27.61 9.24 14.11
CA GLY A 306 -28.62 9.91 14.93
C GLY A 306 -28.03 11.07 15.74
N SER A 307 -28.90 11.97 16.20
CA SER A 307 -28.50 13.15 17.00
C SER A 307 -27.78 12.79 18.30
N LYS A 308 -28.00 11.57 18.81
CA LYS A 308 -27.35 11.02 20.01
C LYS A 308 -26.21 10.03 19.70
N SER A 309 -25.86 9.84 18.42
CA SER A 309 -24.89 8.82 17.94
C SER A 309 -25.08 7.46 18.62
N ASN A 310 -26.34 7.03 18.73
CA ASN A 310 -26.74 5.83 19.45
C ASN A 310 -27.34 4.76 18.52
N ARG A 311 -27.23 4.94 17.21
CA ARG A 311 -27.69 3.98 16.19
C ARG A 311 -26.50 3.40 15.44
N LEU A 312 -26.25 2.11 15.62
CA LEU A 312 -25.20 1.37 14.92
C LEU A 312 -25.67 1.01 13.51
N CYS A 313 -24.89 1.41 12.51
CA CYS A 313 -25.09 1.13 11.09
C CYS A 313 -23.84 0.50 10.48
N ILE A 314 -24.00 -0.25 9.40
CA ILE A 314 -22.91 -0.81 8.59
C ILE A 314 -22.87 -0.10 7.23
N TYR A 315 -21.66 0.17 6.74
CA TYR A 315 -21.41 0.83 5.48
C TYR A 315 -20.46 -0.01 4.62
N LEU A 316 -20.67 0.02 3.31
CA LEU A 316 -19.87 -0.70 2.32
C LEU A 316 -19.18 0.28 1.39
N GLN A 317 -17.87 0.14 1.21
CA GLN A 317 -17.12 0.85 0.19
C GLN A 317 -17.10 0.00 -1.08
N HIS A 318 -17.50 0.59 -2.21
CA HIS A 318 -17.51 -0.11 -3.48
C HIS A 318 -17.03 0.80 -4.62
N LEU A 319 -16.63 0.19 -5.74
CA LEU A 319 -16.34 0.93 -6.96
C LEU A 319 -17.64 1.46 -7.58
N THR A 320 -17.63 2.72 -8.03
CA THR A 320 -18.79 3.37 -8.67
C THR A 320 -19.19 2.68 -9.97
N SER A 321 -18.19 2.33 -10.79
CA SER A 321 -18.29 1.57 -12.04
C SER A 321 -17.79 0.14 -11.86
N LEU A 322 -18.40 -0.80 -12.58
CA LEU A 322 -17.92 -2.18 -12.69
C LEU A 322 -16.59 -2.20 -13.48
N PRO A 323 -15.49 -2.76 -12.92
CA PRO A 323 -14.23 -2.92 -13.65
C PRO A 323 -14.40 -3.64 -14.99
N LYS A 324 -13.69 -3.19 -16.02
CA LYS A 324 -13.85 -3.76 -17.37
C LYS A 324 -13.47 -5.23 -17.41
N ILE A 325 -12.52 -5.63 -16.58
CA ILE A 325 -12.12 -7.02 -16.45
C ILE A 325 -13.22 -7.94 -15.93
N LEU A 326 -14.18 -7.41 -15.18
CA LEU A 326 -15.33 -8.16 -14.67
C LEU A 326 -16.54 -8.11 -15.60
N LEU A 327 -16.54 -7.25 -16.64
CA LEU A 327 -17.67 -7.17 -17.58
C LEU A 327 -18.01 -8.51 -18.25
N PRO A 328 -17.04 -9.31 -18.76
CA PRO A 328 -17.36 -10.55 -19.46
C PRO A 328 -18.10 -11.57 -18.59
N CYS A 329 -17.84 -11.59 -17.28
CA CYS A 329 -18.42 -12.57 -16.35
C CYS A 329 -19.48 -11.97 -15.41
N TRP A 330 -19.63 -10.64 -15.35
CA TRP A 330 -20.45 -9.97 -14.34
C TRP A 330 -21.27 -8.77 -14.84
N ASP A 331 -21.33 -8.54 -16.15
CA ASP A 331 -22.28 -7.58 -16.74
C ASP A 331 -23.73 -7.98 -16.47
N THR A 332 -24.65 -7.02 -16.51
CA THR A 332 -26.08 -7.12 -16.20
C THR A 332 -26.77 -8.31 -16.87
N HIS A 333 -26.39 -8.63 -18.11
CA HIS A 333 -26.98 -9.71 -18.90
C HIS A 333 -26.46 -11.11 -18.54
N VAL A 334 -25.35 -11.20 -17.80
CA VAL A 334 -24.76 -12.49 -17.41
C VAL A 334 -25.59 -13.12 -16.29
N ALA A 335 -26.00 -14.36 -16.48
CA ALA A 335 -26.75 -15.13 -15.48
C ALA A 335 -25.80 -15.64 -14.38
N ILE A 336 -25.86 -15.00 -13.21
CA ILE A 336 -25.02 -15.34 -12.05
C ILE A 336 -25.79 -16.00 -10.89
N GLY A 337 -27.10 -16.21 -11.08
CA GLY A 337 -28.01 -16.65 -10.02
C GLY A 337 -28.41 -15.52 -9.07
N ALA A 338 -29.32 -15.82 -8.14
CA ALA A 338 -29.73 -14.88 -7.11
C ALA A 338 -28.63 -14.73 -6.04
N PRO A 339 -28.36 -13.51 -5.55
CA PRO A 339 -27.41 -13.32 -4.46
C PRO A 339 -27.95 -13.95 -3.18
N LYS A 340 -27.06 -14.49 -2.35
CA LYS A 340 -27.41 -15.32 -1.18
C LYS A 340 -26.91 -14.70 0.11
N TRP A 341 -27.80 -14.54 1.08
CA TRP A 341 -27.44 -14.07 2.42
C TRP A 341 -26.81 -15.20 3.22
N GLN A 342 -25.65 -14.94 3.81
CA GLN A 342 -24.96 -15.83 4.72
C GLN A 342 -24.73 -15.11 6.04
N GLY A 343 -24.87 -15.82 7.16
CA GLY A 343 -24.62 -15.30 8.49
C GLY A 343 -24.37 -16.42 9.49
N PRO A 344 -24.06 -16.05 10.73
CA PRO A 344 -23.91 -17.01 11.82
C PRO A 344 -25.23 -17.70 12.16
N GLU A 345 -25.12 -18.93 12.67
CA GLU A 345 -26.26 -19.68 13.21
C GLU A 345 -26.59 -19.20 14.63
N GLU A 346 -27.88 -19.00 14.91
CA GLU A 346 -28.37 -18.47 16.19
C GLU A 346 -28.10 -19.39 17.38
N GLN A 347 -27.90 -20.69 17.14
CA GLN A 347 -27.70 -21.70 18.17
C GLN A 347 -26.23 -21.95 18.53
N ASP A 348 -25.26 -21.47 17.73
CA ASP A 348 -23.83 -21.71 17.99
C ASP A 348 -23.26 -20.69 18.99
N SER A 349 -23.61 -20.88 20.26
CA SER A 349 -23.19 -20.01 21.36
C SER A 349 -21.68 -19.98 21.63
N ARG A 350 -20.89 -20.87 21.00
CA ARG A 350 -19.42 -20.89 21.13
C ARG A 350 -18.78 -19.61 20.59
N TRP A 351 -19.45 -18.93 19.67
CA TRP A 351 -19.00 -17.68 19.06
C TRP A 351 -19.55 -16.44 19.77
N PHE A 352 -20.22 -16.57 20.91
CA PHE A 352 -20.83 -15.42 21.59
C PHE A 352 -19.85 -14.84 22.60
N GLU A 353 -19.26 -13.70 22.25
CA GLU A 353 -18.35 -12.98 23.12
C GLU A 353 -19.03 -11.80 23.81
N PRO A 354 -18.91 -11.67 25.14
CA PRO A 354 -19.47 -10.53 25.86
C PRO A 354 -18.68 -9.25 25.55
N VAL A 355 -19.37 -8.15 25.24
CA VAL A 355 -18.70 -6.87 24.94
C VAL A 355 -18.02 -6.29 26.19
N LYS A 356 -18.67 -6.36 27.35
CA LYS A 356 -18.10 -5.83 28.61
C LYS A 356 -18.33 -6.76 29.78
N TRP A 357 -19.57 -7.19 29.95
CA TRP A 357 -20.01 -8.00 31.10
C TRP A 357 -20.73 -9.25 30.62
N LYS A 358 -20.48 -10.39 31.29
CA LYS A 358 -21.02 -11.72 30.90
C LYS A 358 -22.55 -11.82 30.88
N ASN A 359 -23.25 -10.92 31.56
CA ASN A 359 -24.71 -10.96 31.70
C ASN A 359 -25.44 -9.97 30.80
N PHE A 360 -24.73 -9.28 29.90
CA PHE A 360 -25.29 -8.20 29.09
C PHE A 360 -25.12 -8.52 27.60
N SER A 361 -25.03 -7.50 26.74
CA SER A 361 -24.91 -7.69 25.30
C SER A 361 -23.64 -8.44 24.88
N HIS A 362 -23.82 -9.37 23.95
CA HIS A 362 -22.77 -10.17 23.31
C HIS A 362 -22.69 -9.83 21.82
N VAL A 363 -21.61 -10.28 21.19
CA VAL A 363 -21.39 -10.20 19.74
C VAL A 363 -21.09 -11.61 19.24
N SER A 364 -21.72 -12.00 18.13
CA SER A 364 -21.35 -13.21 17.42
C SER A 364 -20.06 -12.96 16.64
N THR A 365 -19.00 -13.69 17.01
CA THR A 365 -17.66 -13.59 16.42
C THR A 365 -17.39 -14.65 15.36
N ALA A 366 -18.43 -15.38 14.95
CA ALA A 366 -18.31 -16.43 13.95
C ALA A 366 -17.87 -15.83 12.60
N PRO A 367 -16.88 -16.45 11.92
CA PRO A 367 -16.47 -16.03 10.59
C PRO A 367 -17.60 -16.25 9.59
N ILE A 368 -17.95 -15.20 8.83
CA ILE A 368 -18.89 -15.29 7.72
C ILE A 368 -18.05 -15.38 6.45
N GLU A 369 -17.94 -16.60 5.96
CA GLU A 369 -17.32 -16.92 4.68
C GLU A 369 -18.34 -17.64 3.80
N CYS A 370 -18.07 -17.69 2.50
CA CYS A 370 -18.86 -18.47 1.55
C CYS A 370 -18.66 -19.98 1.83
N PRO A 371 -19.67 -20.73 2.27
CA PRO A 371 -19.55 -22.17 2.52
C PRO A 371 -19.23 -22.96 1.25
N GLU A 372 -18.49 -24.06 1.40
CA GLU A 372 -18.14 -25.00 0.31
C GLU A 372 -19.38 -25.60 -0.36
N THR A 373 -20.54 -25.58 0.29
CA THR A 373 -21.84 -26.03 -0.28
C THR A 373 -22.34 -25.17 -1.44
N PHE A 374 -21.78 -23.97 -1.64
CA PHE A 374 -22.02 -23.19 -2.85
C PHE A 374 -21.26 -23.69 -4.09
N ILE A 375 -20.36 -24.66 -3.91
CA ILE A 375 -19.48 -25.29 -4.91
C ILE A 375 -20.06 -26.66 -5.35
N GLY A 376 -21.29 -26.99 -4.93
CA GLY A 376 -21.93 -28.30 -5.12
C GLY A 376 -22.63 -28.58 -6.46
N ASP A 377 -22.44 -27.74 -7.48
CA ASP A 377 -22.86 -28.01 -8.86
C ASP A 377 -21.68 -27.66 -9.77
N ASP A 378 -21.53 -28.34 -10.91
CA ASP A 378 -20.47 -28.29 -11.95
C ASP A 378 -20.07 -26.89 -12.53
N LEU A 379 -20.34 -25.79 -11.82
CA LEU A 379 -20.20 -24.41 -12.26
C LEU A 379 -19.15 -23.68 -11.43
N SER A 380 -17.89 -23.77 -11.87
CA SER A 380 -16.76 -22.98 -11.35
C SER A 380 -17.10 -21.49 -11.21
N GLY A 381 -16.77 -20.90 -10.06
CA GLY A 381 -16.95 -19.48 -9.80
C GLY A 381 -16.65 -19.11 -8.34
N VAL A 382 -16.30 -17.86 -8.11
CA VAL A 382 -16.03 -17.30 -6.78
C VAL A 382 -17.25 -16.55 -6.29
N TYR A 383 -17.49 -16.51 -4.98
CA TYR A 383 -18.50 -15.64 -4.40
C TYR A 383 -17.82 -14.49 -3.67
N ILE A 384 -18.26 -13.27 -3.97
CA ILE A 384 -17.76 -12.05 -3.33
C ILE A 384 -18.88 -11.35 -2.58
N VAL A 385 -18.52 -10.53 -1.60
CA VAL A 385 -19.48 -9.77 -0.83
C VAL A 385 -19.97 -8.57 -1.63
N THR A 386 -21.30 -8.39 -1.65
CA THR A 386 -22.02 -7.30 -2.36
C THR A 386 -23.06 -6.62 -1.49
N GLY A 387 -23.20 -7.06 -0.24
CA GLY A 387 -24.12 -6.48 0.71
C GLY A 387 -23.80 -6.91 2.14
N ALA A 388 -24.35 -6.19 3.10
CA ALA A 388 -24.24 -6.50 4.52
C ALA A 388 -25.46 -6.01 5.29
N GLN A 389 -25.75 -6.67 6.40
CA GLN A 389 -26.84 -6.33 7.30
C GLN A 389 -26.40 -6.62 8.74
N LEU A 390 -26.81 -5.76 9.68
CA LEU A 390 -26.68 -6.03 11.11
C LEU A 390 -28.01 -6.51 11.67
N GLY A 391 -27.95 -7.34 12.71
CA GLY A 391 -29.13 -7.80 13.42
C GLY A 391 -28.83 -8.10 14.88
N VAL A 392 -29.88 -8.30 15.66
CA VAL A 392 -29.78 -8.62 17.08
C VAL A 392 -30.69 -9.81 17.33
N TRP A 393 -30.15 -10.86 17.94
CA TRP A 393 -30.93 -11.95 18.53
C TRP A 393 -31.26 -11.61 19.97
N ASP A 394 -32.50 -11.86 20.37
CA ASP A 394 -33.00 -11.60 21.71
C ASP A 394 -33.12 -12.92 22.48
N PHE A 395 -32.27 -13.10 23.48
CA PHE A 395 -32.33 -14.23 24.42
C PHE A 395 -32.79 -13.76 25.82
N GLY A 396 -33.63 -12.72 25.87
CA GLY A 396 -34.23 -12.15 27.07
C GLY A 396 -33.26 -11.30 27.89
N SER A 397 -32.36 -11.95 28.66
CA SER A 397 -31.35 -11.25 29.46
C SER A 397 -30.09 -10.91 28.67
N ARG A 398 -29.91 -11.51 27.49
CA ARG A 398 -28.73 -11.34 26.63
C ARG A 398 -29.18 -11.05 25.21
N ASN A 399 -28.74 -9.90 24.69
CA ASN A 399 -28.90 -9.57 23.28
C ASN A 399 -27.58 -9.84 22.56
N VAL A 400 -27.63 -10.55 21.44
CA VAL A 400 -26.45 -10.91 20.65
C VAL A 400 -26.47 -10.15 19.34
N LEU A 401 -25.50 -9.28 19.12
CA LEU A 401 -25.28 -8.62 17.83
C LEU A 401 -24.70 -9.63 16.84
N TYR A 402 -25.28 -9.70 15.65
CA TYR A 402 -24.75 -10.48 14.54
C TYR A 402 -24.69 -9.65 13.26
N MET A 403 -23.89 -10.14 12.31
CA MET A 403 -23.77 -9.59 10.97
C MET A 403 -24.19 -10.66 9.95
N LYS A 404 -24.77 -10.26 8.84
CA LYS A 404 -25.00 -11.09 7.64
C LYS A 404 -24.33 -10.43 6.46
N LEU A 405 -23.77 -11.22 5.56
CA LEU A 405 -23.15 -10.77 4.31
C LEU A 405 -23.94 -11.33 3.13
N LEU A 406 -24.13 -10.51 2.10
CA LEU A 406 -24.78 -10.90 0.86
C LEU A 406 -23.70 -11.27 -0.16
N TYR A 407 -23.74 -12.51 -0.63
CA TYR A 407 -22.80 -13.05 -1.60
C TYR A 407 -23.38 -13.06 -3.00
N SER A 408 -22.59 -12.59 -3.97
CA SER A 408 -22.89 -12.69 -5.39
C SER A 408 -21.84 -13.54 -6.09
N ARG A 409 -22.27 -14.38 -7.04
CA ARG A 409 -21.38 -15.25 -7.81
C ARG A 409 -20.65 -14.45 -8.90
N LEU A 410 -19.36 -14.74 -9.04
CA LEU A 410 -18.46 -14.35 -10.11
C LEU A 410 -18.04 -15.63 -10.88
N PRO A 411 -18.72 -15.94 -12.00
CA PRO A 411 -18.38 -17.09 -12.83
C PRO A 411 -16.97 -16.95 -13.43
N GLY A 412 -16.28 -18.07 -13.66
CA GLY A 412 -15.01 -18.11 -14.40
C GLY A 412 -13.78 -17.58 -13.64
N CYS A 413 -13.97 -16.85 -12.54
CA CYS A 413 -12.88 -16.42 -11.68
C CYS A 413 -12.50 -17.51 -10.66
N THR A 414 -11.28 -17.45 -10.13
CA THR A 414 -10.82 -18.28 -9.00
C THR A 414 -10.09 -17.44 -7.94
N ILE A 415 -10.07 -17.89 -6.68
CA ILE A 415 -9.34 -17.19 -5.62
C ILE A 415 -7.84 -17.53 -5.75
N ARG A 416 -7.01 -16.50 -5.99
CA ARG A 416 -5.55 -16.64 -6.03
C ARG A 416 -4.94 -16.66 -4.62
N ARG A 417 -5.39 -15.72 -3.78
CA ARG A 417 -4.90 -15.54 -2.41
C ARG A 417 -5.98 -14.90 -1.57
N SER A 418 -6.09 -15.30 -0.31
CA SER A 418 -6.95 -14.63 0.68
C SER A 418 -6.15 -14.27 1.93
N LEU A 419 -6.56 -13.19 2.58
CA LEU A 419 -6.00 -12.76 3.85
C LEU A 419 -7.07 -12.14 4.74
N TRP A 420 -6.99 -12.46 6.02
CA TRP A 420 -7.76 -11.80 7.07
C TRP A 420 -7.00 -10.58 7.55
N ASP A 421 -7.70 -9.47 7.70
CA ASP A 421 -7.11 -8.26 8.26
C ASP A 421 -7.03 -8.41 9.79
N HIS A 422 -5.84 -8.68 10.31
CA HIS A 422 -5.63 -9.00 11.73
C HIS A 422 -5.28 -7.80 12.61
N SER A 423 -5.39 -6.55 12.13
CA SER A 423 -5.16 -5.37 12.98
C SER A 423 -5.95 -4.15 12.51
N PRO A 424 -6.53 -3.34 13.41
CA PRO A 424 -6.96 -2.00 13.01
C PRO A 424 -5.66 -1.28 12.64
N ASN A 425 -5.62 -0.60 11.49
CA ASN A 425 -4.50 0.27 11.18
C ASN A 425 -4.41 1.35 12.28
N ASP A 426 -3.54 1.18 13.28
CA ASP A 426 -3.15 2.21 14.27
C ASP A 426 -2.33 3.35 13.61
N LYS A 427 -2.53 3.57 12.30
CA LYS A 427 -1.73 4.43 11.43
C LYS A 427 -2.60 5.50 10.78
N SER A 428 -3.24 6.34 11.59
CA SER A 428 -3.45 7.77 11.28
C SER A 428 -4.08 8.49 12.49
N ASN A 429 -3.69 9.76 12.68
CA ASN A 429 -4.06 10.68 13.76
C ASN A 429 -3.26 10.57 15.09
N LYS A 430 -1.93 10.59 15.00
CA LYS A 430 -1.15 11.42 15.95
C LYS A 430 -0.96 12.79 15.30
N GLN A 431 -1.91 13.69 15.55
CA GLN A 431 -1.71 15.11 15.34
C GLN A 431 -0.51 15.49 16.22
N VAL A 432 0.60 15.84 15.56
CA VAL A 432 1.82 16.30 16.22
C VAL A 432 1.46 17.61 16.91
N ASN A 433 1.28 17.55 18.22
CA ASN A 433 1.13 18.73 19.05
C ASN A 433 2.54 19.33 19.22
N CYS A 434 2.93 20.19 18.27
CA CYS A 434 4.11 21.02 18.43
C CYS A 434 3.80 22.04 19.54
N GLY A 435 4.30 21.78 20.75
CA GLY A 435 4.29 22.74 21.83
C GLY A 435 5.17 23.94 21.46
N SER A 436 4.54 25.09 21.28
CA SER A 436 5.19 26.38 21.41
C SER A 436 4.40 27.17 22.44
N ASN A 437 5.00 27.37 23.61
CA ASN A 437 4.51 28.29 24.62
C ASN A 437 4.66 29.71 24.07
N ASN A 438 3.57 30.46 23.99
CA ASN A 438 3.48 31.86 24.41
C ASN A 438 2.00 32.26 24.46
N GLY A 439 1.62 32.96 25.53
CA GLY A 439 0.23 33.27 25.88
C GLY A 439 -0.41 34.37 25.03
N ASP A 440 -1.74 34.38 25.01
CA ASP A 440 -2.54 35.50 25.50
C ASP A 440 -4.04 35.14 25.51
N ALA A 441 -4.77 35.86 26.37
CA ALA A 441 -6.13 35.56 26.81
C ALA A 441 -7.25 35.96 25.83
N SER A 442 -8.42 35.34 26.08
CA SER A 442 -9.79 35.78 25.75
C SER A 442 -10.37 35.50 24.34
N SER A 443 -11.33 34.58 24.24
CA SER A 443 -12.78 34.91 24.26
C SER A 443 -13.63 33.66 24.00
N VAL A 444 -14.84 33.69 24.55
CA VAL A 444 -15.78 32.59 24.80
C VAL A 444 -16.80 32.45 23.66
N THR A 445 -17.17 31.20 23.36
CA THR A 445 -18.52 30.64 23.06
C THR A 445 -18.33 29.47 22.08
N GLY A 446 -18.71 28.21 22.32
CA GLY A 446 -19.63 27.63 23.28
C GLY A 446 -20.53 26.67 22.51
N GLU A 447 -20.14 25.40 22.39
CA GLU A 447 -21.09 24.31 22.17
C GLU A 447 -20.53 22.98 22.70
N ASN A 448 -21.36 22.32 23.49
CA ASN A 448 -21.00 21.29 24.46
C ASN A 448 -20.62 19.96 23.79
N ILE A 449 -19.35 19.57 23.86
CA ILE A 449 -18.91 18.17 23.70
C ILE A 449 -19.22 17.43 25.02
N THR A 450 -20.51 17.17 25.28
CA THR A 450 -20.88 16.09 26.20
C THR A 450 -20.57 14.78 25.47
N GLY A 451 -19.40 14.20 25.79
CA GLY A 451 -18.89 12.99 25.14
C GLY A 451 -19.93 11.87 25.04
N ASN A 452 -20.21 11.43 23.81
CA ASN A 452 -21.09 10.30 23.55
C ASN A 452 -20.51 9.02 24.18
N LYS A 453 -21.05 8.62 25.33
CA LYS A 453 -20.61 7.44 26.10
C LYS A 453 -20.69 6.13 25.32
N LEU A 454 -21.36 6.07 24.17
CA LEU A 454 -21.53 4.87 23.35
C LEU A 454 -20.40 4.66 22.31
N SER A 455 -19.71 5.71 21.87
CA SER A 455 -18.59 5.58 20.92
C SER A 455 -17.44 4.74 21.48
N LYS A 456 -17.30 4.68 22.81
CA LYS A 456 -16.32 3.83 23.48
C LYS A 456 -16.57 2.32 23.33
N PHE A 457 -17.73 1.91 22.82
CA PHE A 457 -18.10 0.50 22.63
C PHE A 457 -18.03 0.05 21.18
N VAL A 458 -17.80 0.94 20.21
CA VAL A 458 -17.78 0.59 18.78
C VAL A 458 -16.51 1.16 18.16
N ASP A 459 -15.76 0.31 17.48
CA ASP A 459 -14.67 0.73 16.63
C ASP A 459 -15.22 1.17 15.26
N MET A 460 -15.06 2.45 14.95
CA MET A 460 -15.52 3.06 13.70
C MET A 460 -14.39 3.14 12.65
N THR A 461 -13.27 2.45 12.89
CA THR A 461 -12.15 2.38 11.94
C THR A 461 -12.61 1.82 10.60
N GLU A 462 -12.22 2.50 9.52
CA GLU A 462 -12.53 2.07 8.16
C GLU A 462 -11.65 0.89 7.77
N MET A 463 -12.28 -0.25 7.48
CA MET A 463 -11.58 -1.43 6.99
C MET A 463 -11.67 -1.39 5.47
N SER A 464 -10.60 -0.96 4.80
CA SER A 464 -10.51 -0.99 3.34
C SER A 464 -9.11 -1.37 2.88
N LYS A 465 -9.02 -1.97 1.69
CA LYS A 465 -7.74 -2.16 0.99
C LYS A 465 -7.72 -1.42 -0.32
N GLY A 466 -6.67 -0.64 -0.53
CA GLY A 466 -6.56 0.33 -1.60
C GLY A 466 -5.25 0.22 -2.38
N PRO A 467 -4.90 1.25 -3.19
CA PRO A 467 -3.63 1.26 -3.91
C PRO A 467 -2.40 1.22 -3.00
N GLN A 468 -2.55 1.64 -1.74
CA GLN A 468 -1.51 1.55 -0.71
C GLN A 468 -1.25 0.12 -0.22
N ASP A 469 -2.13 -0.84 -0.55
CA ASP A 469 -2.01 -2.25 -0.19
C ASP A 469 -1.68 -3.09 -1.44
N PRO A 470 -0.41 -3.38 -1.74
CA PRO A 470 -0.04 -4.17 -2.91
C PRO A 470 -0.77 -5.52 -2.94
N PRO A 471 -1.34 -5.95 -4.09
CA PRO A 471 -1.23 -5.36 -5.43
C PRO A 471 -2.33 -4.34 -5.81
N GLY A 472 -3.13 -3.85 -4.86
CA GLY A 472 -4.06 -2.73 -5.03
C GLY A 472 -5.45 -3.03 -5.59
N HIS A 473 -5.76 -4.30 -5.89
CA HIS A 473 -7.05 -4.74 -6.47
C HIS A 473 -7.77 -5.78 -5.59
N TRP A 474 -7.92 -5.44 -4.31
CA TRP A 474 -8.51 -6.33 -3.30
C TRP A 474 -10.04 -6.30 -3.31
N LEU A 475 -10.65 -7.47 -3.12
CA LEU A 475 -12.09 -7.65 -2.98
C LEU A 475 -12.44 -8.25 -1.63
N VAL A 476 -13.57 -7.85 -1.05
CA VAL A 476 -14.08 -8.45 0.20
C VAL A 476 -14.79 -9.77 -0.11
N THR A 477 -14.34 -10.86 0.50
CA THR A 477 -14.89 -12.22 0.35
C THR A 477 -15.42 -12.80 1.66
N GLY A 478 -15.25 -12.09 2.77
CA GLY A 478 -15.80 -12.49 4.06
C GLY A 478 -15.60 -11.42 5.11
N GLY A 479 -16.16 -11.68 6.28
CA GLY A 479 -16.07 -10.77 7.40
C GLY A 479 -16.57 -11.38 8.68
N LYS A 480 -16.26 -10.73 9.79
CA LYS A 480 -16.79 -11.07 11.12
C LYS A 480 -16.80 -9.86 12.02
N LEU A 481 -17.66 -9.91 13.02
CA LEU A 481 -17.56 -9.02 14.17
C LEU A 481 -16.59 -9.62 15.19
N GLY A 482 -16.05 -8.79 16.07
CA GLY A 482 -15.18 -9.20 17.16
C GLY A 482 -15.34 -8.30 18.37
N VAL A 483 -14.74 -8.69 19.49
CA VAL A 483 -14.65 -7.86 20.69
C VAL A 483 -13.18 -7.65 21.06
N GLU A 484 -12.71 -6.41 21.03
CA GLU A 484 -11.34 -6.07 21.41
C GLU A 484 -11.32 -4.93 22.43
N LYS A 485 -10.71 -5.18 23.60
CA LYS A 485 -10.65 -4.22 24.72
C LYS A 485 -12.03 -3.64 25.07
N GLY A 486 -13.07 -4.45 24.94
CA GLY A 486 -14.46 -4.10 25.19
C GLY A 486 -15.15 -3.24 24.13
N ARG A 487 -14.59 -3.19 22.91
CA ARG A 487 -15.17 -2.55 21.72
C ARG A 487 -15.59 -3.59 20.69
N ILE A 488 -16.72 -3.35 20.06
CA ILE A 488 -17.20 -4.08 18.89
C ILE A 488 -16.32 -3.67 17.70
N VAL A 489 -15.61 -4.62 17.11
CA VAL A 489 -14.72 -4.41 15.97
C VAL A 489 -15.23 -5.15 14.74
N LEU A 490 -14.92 -4.63 13.55
CA LEU A 490 -15.18 -5.27 12.26
C LEU A 490 -13.88 -5.82 11.69
N ARG A 491 -13.89 -7.06 11.24
CA ARG A 491 -12.76 -7.72 10.57
C ARG A 491 -13.21 -8.22 9.21
N LEU A 492 -12.41 -7.98 8.19
CA LEU A 492 -12.71 -8.36 6.81
C LEU A 492 -11.69 -9.38 6.29
N LYS A 493 -12.17 -10.26 5.43
CA LYS A 493 -11.35 -11.12 4.59
C LYS A 493 -11.28 -10.52 3.20
N TYR A 494 -10.07 -10.30 2.72
CA TYR A 494 -9.80 -9.81 1.38
C TYR A 494 -9.22 -10.92 0.53
N SER A 495 -9.61 -10.97 -0.74
CA SER A 495 -9.07 -11.92 -1.72
C SER A 495 -8.61 -11.21 -2.99
N LEU A 496 -7.59 -11.80 -3.61
CA LEU A 496 -7.20 -11.55 -4.98
C LEU A 496 -7.77 -12.65 -5.86
N LEU A 497 -8.27 -12.28 -7.03
CA LEU A 497 -8.84 -13.20 -7.99
C LEU A 497 -7.91 -13.39 -9.18
N ASN A 498 -7.97 -14.58 -9.76
CA ASN A 498 -7.62 -14.78 -11.16
C ASN A 498 -8.90 -14.57 -11.96
N TYR A 499 -8.85 -13.65 -12.92
CA TYR A 499 -10.00 -13.15 -13.67
C TYR A 499 -10.25 -13.92 -14.96
#